data_AF-Q68BH8-F1
#
_entry.id   AF-Q68BH8-F1
#
_cell.length_a   1.000
_cell.length_b   1.000
_cell.length_c   1.000
_cell.angle_alpha   90.00
_cell.angle_beta   90.00
_cell.angle_gamma   90.00
#
_symmetry.space_group_name_H-M   'P 1'
#
loop_
_entity.id
_entity.type
_entity.pdbx_description
1 polymer ?
#
loop_
_entity_poly.entity_id
_entity_poly.type
_entity_poly.pdbx_seq_one_letter_code
_entity_poly.pdbx_strand_id
1 'polypeptide(L)'
;FSSTGKFSEYCSPSTSTKKIYDRYQQVSETNLWDTHYEKMQRDLGNLKEESNRLRKLIRQKMGEDINELKYKELRDLEQNLEEWVKRIRDKKNHLVTNQTETCKKRIKNLEEQNKMMRHMMEEDEAERGLEDDGDYESQLALGVRNTHLFAYRMRPAEGNIHDRGYGLNDLRLG
;
A
#
# COMPACT_ATOMS: atom_id res chain seq x y z
N PHE A 1 -20.29 -2.73 54.43
CA PHE A 1 -19.67 -2.00 53.31
C PHE A 1 -19.92 -2.79 52.03
N SER A 2 -20.33 -2.15 50.93
CA SER A 2 -20.45 -2.85 49.65
C SER A 2 -19.05 -3.14 49.09
N SER A 3 -18.84 -4.38 48.64
CA SER A 3 -17.54 -4.93 48.23
C SER A 3 -17.04 -4.46 46.86
N THR A 4 -17.87 -3.75 46.09
CA THR A 4 -17.57 -3.36 44.70
C THR A 4 -16.98 -1.96 44.57
N GLY A 5 -17.02 -1.14 45.63
CA GLY A 5 -16.57 0.26 45.59
C GLY A 5 -17.44 1.19 44.71
N LYS A 6 -18.58 0.72 44.18
CA LYS A 6 -19.44 1.53 43.31
C LYS A 6 -20.39 2.41 44.12
N PHE A 7 -20.28 3.73 43.95
CA PHE A 7 -21.13 4.71 44.65
C PHE A 7 -22.64 4.51 44.43
N SER A 8 -23.04 4.04 43.24
CA SER A 8 -24.43 3.74 42.91
C SER A 8 -25.08 2.70 43.85
N GLU A 9 -24.28 1.84 44.48
CA GLU A 9 -24.77 0.80 45.40
C GLU A 9 -25.02 1.32 46.83
N TYR A 10 -24.60 2.55 47.12
CA TYR A 10 -24.86 3.23 48.40
C TYR A 10 -26.08 4.15 48.34
N CYS A 11 -26.69 4.29 47.15
CA CYS A 11 -27.89 5.09 46.97
C CYS A 11 -29.11 4.32 47.48
N SER A 12 -29.97 4.97 48.29
CA SER A 12 -31.26 4.37 48.68
C SER A 12 -32.09 4.03 47.42
N PRO A 13 -32.87 2.94 47.40
CA PRO A 13 -33.65 2.54 46.22
C PRO A 13 -34.57 3.63 45.65
N SER A 14 -35.00 4.57 46.50
CA SER A 14 -35.85 5.72 46.15
C SER A 14 -35.09 6.94 45.59
N THR A 15 -33.76 6.94 45.65
CA THR A 15 -32.91 8.08 45.31
C THR A 15 -31.90 7.71 44.24
N SER A 16 -31.95 8.42 43.10
CA SER A 16 -30.96 8.28 42.03
C SER A 16 -29.68 9.06 42.35
N THR A 17 -28.54 8.56 41.87
CA THR A 17 -27.23 9.25 41.92
C THR A 17 -27.33 10.70 41.43
N LYS A 18 -28.10 10.95 40.36
CA LYS A 18 -28.34 12.31 39.83
C LYS A 18 -28.98 13.23 40.89
N LYS A 19 -30.03 12.76 41.58
CA LYS A 19 -30.70 13.53 42.64
C LYS A 19 -29.78 13.82 43.83
N ILE A 20 -28.73 13.02 44.05
CA ILE A 20 -27.72 13.27 45.08
C ILE A 20 -26.79 14.38 44.62
N TYR A 21 -26.28 14.33 43.38
CA TYR A 21 -25.47 15.40 42.80
C TYR A 21 -26.22 16.74 42.73
N ASP A 22 -27.49 16.73 42.30
CA ASP A 22 -28.33 17.93 42.20
C ASP A 22 -28.53 18.59 43.58
N ARG A 23 -28.82 17.80 44.63
CA ARG A 23 -28.95 18.32 45.99
C ARG A 23 -27.61 18.83 46.55
N TYR A 24 -26.51 18.13 46.26
CA TYR A 24 -25.19 18.57 46.68
C TYR A 24 -24.85 19.93 46.05
N GLN A 25 -25.07 20.09 44.76
CA GLN A 25 -24.86 21.36 44.05
C GLN A 25 -25.76 22.49 44.58
N GLN A 26 -27.00 22.18 44.98
CA GLN A 26 -27.92 23.17 45.58
C GLN A 26 -27.51 23.62 46.98
N VAL A 27 -26.95 22.72 47.80
CA VAL A 27 -26.56 23.01 49.19
C VAL A 27 -25.14 23.59 49.29
N SER A 28 -24.23 23.14 48.43
CA SER A 28 -22.84 23.61 48.40
C SER A 28 -22.64 24.84 47.52
N GLU A 29 -23.69 25.30 46.82
CA GLU A 29 -23.64 26.40 45.84
C GLU A 29 -22.51 26.25 44.79
N THR A 30 -22.02 25.02 44.58
CA THR A 30 -20.86 24.72 43.74
C THR A 30 -21.27 23.90 42.54
N ASN A 31 -20.91 24.36 41.34
CA ASN A 31 -21.18 23.62 40.11
C ASN A 31 -20.11 22.56 39.84
N LEU A 32 -20.52 21.30 39.90
CA LEU A 32 -19.64 20.14 39.71
C LEU A 32 -19.14 19.99 38.27
N TRP A 33 -19.80 20.64 37.31
CA TRP A 33 -19.53 20.46 35.88
C TRP A 33 -18.66 21.56 35.29
N ASP A 34 -18.52 22.71 35.95
CA ASP A 34 -17.86 23.88 35.36
C ASP A 34 -16.40 23.58 35.00
N THR A 35 -15.61 23.00 35.90
CA THR A 35 -14.21 22.67 35.60
C THR A 35 -14.08 21.65 34.47
N HIS A 36 -14.99 20.68 34.39
CA HIS A 36 -14.97 19.67 33.32
C HIS A 36 -15.39 20.27 31.98
N TYR A 37 -16.43 21.11 31.99
CA TYR A 37 -16.94 21.80 30.82
C TYR A 37 -15.95 22.83 30.28
N GLU A 38 -15.33 23.63 31.16
CA GLU A 38 -14.26 24.56 30.80
C GLU A 38 -13.06 23.83 30.19
N LYS A 39 -12.66 22.69 30.79
CA LYS A 39 -11.60 21.86 30.23
C LYS A 39 -11.97 21.36 28.82
N MET A 40 -13.18 20.84 28.65
CA MET A 40 -13.67 20.36 27.35
C MET A 40 -13.71 21.49 26.31
N GLN A 41 -14.19 22.68 26.68
CA GLN A 41 -14.22 23.84 25.80
C GLN A 41 -12.80 24.28 25.40
N ARG A 42 -11.86 24.29 26.36
CA ARG A 42 -10.46 24.58 26.09
C ARG A 42 -9.85 23.57 25.13
N ASP A 43 -10.07 22.28 25.38
CA ASP A 43 -9.57 21.19 24.53
C ASP A 43 -10.14 21.31 23.10
N LEU A 44 -11.43 21.65 22.96
CA LEU A 44 -12.07 21.90 21.68
C LEU A 44 -11.50 23.13 20.96
N GLY A 45 -11.25 24.21 21.69
CA GLY A 45 -10.60 25.42 21.17
C GLY A 45 -9.22 25.12 20.62
N ASN A 46 -8.39 24.43 21.40
CA ASN A 46 -7.04 24.02 21.01
C ASN A 46 -7.05 23.15 19.74
N LEU A 47 -7.97 22.17 19.67
CA LEU A 47 -8.11 21.31 18.48
C LEU A 47 -8.53 22.12 17.24
N LYS A 48 -9.41 23.09 17.40
CA LYS A 48 -9.86 23.94 16.30
C LYS A 48 -8.74 24.85 15.80
N GLU A 49 -7.97 25.43 16.70
CA GLU A 49 -6.79 26.23 16.36
C GLU A 49 -5.75 25.40 15.62
N GLU A 50 -5.43 24.21 16.12
CA GLU A 50 -4.48 23.30 15.47
C GLU A 50 -4.97 22.87 14.09
N SER A 51 -6.27 22.57 13.95
CA SER A 51 -6.87 22.24 12.65
C SER A 51 -6.73 23.40 11.66
N ASN A 52 -7.02 24.63 12.10
CA ASN A 52 -6.89 25.82 11.27
C ASN A 52 -5.43 26.08 10.87
N ARG A 53 -4.50 25.91 11.82
CA ARG A 53 -3.06 26.03 11.59
C ARG A 53 -2.58 25.03 10.55
N LEU A 54 -2.94 23.75 10.69
CA LEU A 54 -2.58 22.70 9.73
C LEU A 54 -3.16 22.97 8.34
N ARG A 55 -4.43 23.38 8.25
CA ARG A 55 -5.06 23.75 6.96
C ARG A 55 -4.34 24.91 6.29
N LYS A 56 -3.95 25.93 7.06
CA LYS A 56 -3.17 27.06 6.56
C LYS A 56 -1.80 26.61 6.04
N LEU A 57 -1.10 25.76 6.80
CA LEU A 57 0.19 25.21 6.37
C LEU A 57 0.08 24.38 5.08
N ILE A 58 -0.99 23.62 4.91
CA ILE A 58 -1.25 22.89 3.66
C ILE A 58 -1.41 23.86 2.51
N ARG A 59 -2.27 24.88 2.64
CA ARG A 59 -2.47 25.91 1.61
C ARG A 59 -1.15 26.60 1.22
N GLN A 60 -0.34 26.98 2.21
CA GLN A 60 0.98 27.55 1.99
C GLN A 60 1.91 26.60 1.22
N LYS A 61 1.95 25.33 1.59
CA LYS A 61 2.71 24.31 0.83
C LYS A 61 2.19 24.11 -0.59
N MET A 62 0.92 24.42 -0.86
CA MET A 62 0.31 24.37 -2.19
C MET A 62 0.51 25.68 -2.99
N GLY A 63 1.18 26.69 -2.42
CA GLY A 63 1.41 27.98 -3.10
C GLY A 63 0.32 29.03 -2.85
N GLU A 64 -0.62 28.79 -1.93
CA GLU A 64 -1.68 29.72 -1.54
C GLU A 64 -1.30 30.48 -0.24
N ASP A 65 -1.95 31.61 0.07
CA ASP A 65 -1.72 32.40 1.30
C ASP A 65 -0.24 32.77 1.58
N ILE A 66 0.57 32.91 0.52
CA ILE A 66 2.03 33.13 0.61
C ILE A 66 2.37 34.55 1.06
N ASN A 67 1.52 35.52 0.74
CA ASN A 67 1.72 36.94 1.05
C ASN A 67 1.80 37.22 2.56
N GLU A 68 1.33 36.29 3.40
CA GLU A 68 1.36 36.40 4.85
C GLU A 68 2.69 35.93 5.47
N LEU A 69 3.57 35.30 4.69
CA LEU A 69 4.85 34.78 5.16
C LEU A 69 5.94 35.85 5.10
N LYS A 70 6.80 35.86 6.13
CA LYS A 70 8.03 36.65 6.11
C LYS A 70 9.04 36.02 5.17
N TYR A 71 9.97 36.81 4.66
CA TYR A 71 11.02 36.34 3.75
C TYR A 71 11.76 35.08 4.23
N LYS A 72 12.12 35.01 5.52
CA LYS A 72 12.78 33.82 6.09
C LYS A 72 11.88 32.59 6.01
N GLU A 73 10.61 32.72 6.41
CA GLU A 73 9.64 31.64 6.41
C GLU A 73 9.34 31.14 4.98
N LEU A 74 9.29 32.07 4.02
CA LEU A 74 9.11 31.74 2.61
C LEU A 74 10.29 30.94 2.05
N ARG A 75 11.52 31.39 2.33
CA ARG A 75 12.73 30.67 1.92
C ARG A 75 12.83 29.29 2.57
N ASP A 76 12.49 29.19 3.85
CA ASP A 76 12.50 27.90 4.55
C ASP A 76 11.43 26.96 3.95
N LEU A 77 10.25 27.48 3.59
CA LEU A 77 9.21 26.72 2.90
C LEU A 77 9.70 26.21 1.53
N GLU A 78 10.32 27.07 0.73
CA GLU A 78 10.88 26.72 -0.58
C GLU A 78 11.93 25.60 -0.48
N GLN A 79 12.89 25.74 0.43
CA GLN A 79 13.94 24.73 0.64
C GLN A 79 13.37 23.38 1.09
N ASN A 80 12.39 23.40 2.00
CA ASN A 80 11.72 22.18 2.45
C ASN A 80 10.97 21.48 1.30
N LEU A 81 10.26 22.26 0.46
CA LEU A 81 9.54 21.71 -0.69
C LEU A 81 10.51 21.12 -1.72
N GLU A 82 11.60 21.82 -2.02
CA GLU A 82 12.64 21.33 -2.93
C GLU A 82 13.24 20.01 -2.44
N GLU A 83 13.57 19.91 -1.14
CA GLU A 83 14.08 18.68 -0.55
C GLU A 83 13.07 17.53 -0.66
N TRP A 84 11.79 17.78 -0.38
CA TRP A 84 10.76 16.74 -0.45
C TRP A 84 10.53 16.26 -1.88
N VAL A 85 10.51 17.19 -2.85
CA VAL A 85 10.40 16.85 -4.27
C VAL A 85 11.59 16.02 -4.72
N LYS A 86 12.81 16.39 -4.31
CA LYS A 86 14.03 15.61 -4.58
C LYS A 86 13.91 14.19 -4.01
N ARG A 87 13.53 14.05 -2.73
CA ARG A 87 13.34 12.74 -2.08
C ARG A 87 12.30 11.87 -2.78
N ILE A 88 11.18 12.44 -3.22
CA ILE A 88 10.14 11.72 -3.98
C ILE A 88 10.71 11.25 -5.33
N ARG A 89 11.41 12.13 -6.04
CA ARG A 89 12.03 11.82 -7.33
C ARG A 89 13.06 10.70 -7.20
N ASP A 90 13.93 10.77 -6.19
CA ASP A 90 14.95 9.76 -5.93
C ASP A 90 14.32 8.39 -5.66
N LYS A 91 13.27 8.33 -4.82
CA LYS A 91 12.51 7.10 -4.58
C LYS A 91 11.88 6.55 -5.86
N LYS A 92 11.25 7.40 -6.67
CA LYS A 92 10.63 6.99 -7.94
C LYS A 92 11.67 6.47 -8.92
N ASN A 93 12.79 7.16 -9.06
CA ASN A 93 13.88 6.75 -9.93
C ASN A 93 14.47 5.42 -9.49
N HIS A 94 14.70 5.23 -8.18
CA HIS A 94 15.20 3.97 -7.66
C HIS A 94 14.25 2.81 -7.97
N LEU A 95 12.94 3.00 -7.78
CA LEU A 95 11.94 1.99 -8.13
C LEU A 95 11.97 1.63 -9.62
N VAL A 96 11.98 2.64 -10.51
CA VAL A 96 12.02 2.44 -11.96
C VAL A 96 13.30 1.73 -12.39
N THR A 97 14.45 2.10 -11.82
CA THR A 97 15.74 1.44 -12.08
C THR A 97 15.68 -0.03 -11.67
N ASN A 98 15.21 -0.33 -10.46
CA ASN A 98 15.11 -1.72 -9.98
C ASN A 98 14.17 -2.58 -10.86
N GLN A 99 13.04 -2.02 -11.29
CA GLN A 99 12.11 -2.69 -12.21
C GLN A 99 12.75 -2.94 -13.58
N THR A 100 13.46 -1.94 -14.10
CA THR A 100 14.19 -2.03 -15.37
C THR A 100 15.26 -3.12 -15.31
N GLU A 101 16.05 -3.17 -14.23
CA GLU A 101 17.08 -4.20 -14.04
C GLU A 101 16.48 -5.60 -13.94
N THR A 102 15.36 -5.74 -13.23
CA THR A 102 14.64 -7.02 -13.12
C THR A 102 14.14 -7.49 -14.49
N CYS A 103 13.54 -6.59 -15.28
CA CYS A 103 13.14 -6.91 -16.66
C CYS A 103 14.34 -7.29 -17.52
N LYS A 104 15.45 -6.55 -17.46
CA LYS A 104 16.68 -6.86 -18.21
C LYS A 104 17.21 -8.25 -17.87
N LYS A 105 17.24 -8.63 -16.59
CA LYS A 105 17.66 -9.98 -16.16
C LYS A 105 16.73 -11.06 -16.72
N ARG A 106 15.41 -10.81 -16.69
CA ARG A 106 14.42 -11.74 -17.24
C ARG A 106 14.55 -11.92 -18.76
N ILE A 107 14.80 -10.84 -19.50
CA ILE A 107 15.05 -10.90 -20.95
C ILE A 107 16.28 -11.76 -21.23
N LYS A 108 17.42 -11.50 -20.57
CA LYS A 108 18.64 -12.29 -20.75
C LYS A 108 18.44 -13.78 -20.48
N ASN A 109 17.74 -14.12 -19.39
CA ASN A 109 17.44 -15.51 -19.07
C ASN A 109 16.58 -16.19 -20.16
N LEU A 110 15.58 -15.49 -20.70
CA LEU A 110 14.74 -16.01 -21.78
C LEU A 110 15.52 -16.16 -23.10
N GLU A 111 16.41 -15.22 -23.41
CA GLU A 111 17.30 -15.30 -24.57
C GLU A 111 18.25 -16.52 -24.47
N GLU A 112 18.82 -16.77 -23.29
CA GLU A 112 19.65 -17.95 -23.01
C GLU A 112 18.86 -19.26 -23.16
N GLN A 113 17.67 -19.34 -22.55
CA GLN A 113 16.79 -20.52 -22.70
C GLN A 113 16.39 -20.78 -24.15
N ASN A 114 16.02 -19.74 -24.90
CA ASN A 114 15.70 -19.85 -26.33
C ASN A 114 16.91 -20.25 -27.18
N LYS A 115 18.11 -19.83 -26.80
CA LYS A 115 19.35 -20.25 -27.48
C LYS A 115 19.61 -21.74 -27.23
N MET A 116 19.49 -22.20 -25.98
CA MET A 116 19.63 -23.62 -25.65
C MET A 116 18.62 -24.49 -26.38
N MET A 117 17.35 -24.06 -26.43
CA MET A 117 16.30 -24.81 -27.11
C MET A 117 16.53 -24.91 -28.61
N ARG A 118 17.00 -23.84 -29.26
CA ARG A 118 17.39 -23.86 -30.67
C ARG A 118 18.54 -24.84 -30.94
N HIS A 119 19.57 -24.84 -30.08
CA HIS A 119 20.66 -25.80 -30.20
C HIS A 119 20.19 -27.25 -30.09
N MET A 120 19.32 -27.55 -29.13
CA MET A 120 18.76 -28.91 -28.99
C MET A 120 17.92 -29.33 -30.19
N MET A 121 17.19 -28.40 -30.83
CA MET A 121 16.44 -28.68 -32.06
C MET A 121 17.37 -28.94 -33.25
N GLU A 122 18.43 -28.15 -33.39
CA GLU A 122 19.45 -28.35 -34.44
C GLU A 122 20.17 -29.71 -34.26
N GLU A 123 20.46 -30.12 -33.02
CA GLU A 123 21.03 -31.43 -32.71
C GLU A 123 20.08 -32.59 -33.05
N ASP A 124 18.78 -32.51 -32.67
CA ASP A 124 17.76 -33.53 -33.00
C ASP A 124 17.49 -33.62 -34.52
N GLU A 125 17.50 -32.48 -35.24
CA GLU A 125 17.41 -32.47 -36.70
C GLU A 125 18.64 -33.10 -37.37
N ALA A 126 19.85 -32.85 -36.84
CA ALA A 126 21.08 -33.48 -37.32
C ALA A 126 21.11 -34.98 -37.03
N GLU A 127 20.62 -35.42 -35.87
CA GLU A 127 20.52 -36.83 -35.49
C GLU A 127 19.52 -37.58 -36.38
N ARG A 128 18.33 -36.99 -36.65
CA ARG A 128 17.35 -37.56 -37.59
C ARG A 128 17.84 -37.60 -39.03
N GLY A 129 18.66 -36.64 -39.45
CA GLY A 129 19.28 -36.61 -40.77
C GLY A 129 20.36 -37.69 -40.97
N LEU A 130 20.85 -38.31 -39.89
CA LEU A 130 21.84 -39.39 -39.91
C LEU A 130 21.22 -40.80 -39.81
N GLU A 131 19.91 -40.91 -39.59
CA GLU A 131 19.17 -42.19 -39.58
C GLU A 131 18.57 -42.57 -40.95
N ASP A 132 18.73 -41.74 -41.99
CA ASP A 132 18.20 -42.00 -43.36
C ASP A 132 19.17 -42.82 -44.24
N ASP A 133 19.53 -44.01 -43.79
CA ASP A 133 20.24 -45.02 -44.59
C ASP A 133 19.52 -46.38 -44.60
N GLY A 134 18.19 -46.40 -44.43
CA GLY A 134 17.44 -47.64 -44.33
C GLY A 134 15.94 -47.55 -44.61
N ASP A 135 15.57 -47.84 -45.86
CA ASP A 135 14.30 -48.46 -46.27
C ASP A 135 13.01 -47.64 -46.04
N TYR A 136 12.69 -46.80 -47.03
CA TYR A 136 11.51 -45.93 -47.11
C TYR A 136 10.15 -46.66 -47.04
N GLU A 137 10.12 -47.99 -47.09
CA GLU A 137 8.89 -48.78 -47.17
C GLU A 137 8.37 -49.26 -45.79
N SER A 138 9.17 -49.13 -44.73
CA SER A 138 8.79 -49.57 -43.37
C SER A 138 8.13 -48.48 -42.50
N GLN A 139 8.27 -47.20 -42.88
CA GLN A 139 7.74 -46.07 -42.08
C GLN A 139 6.22 -45.88 -42.18
N LEU A 140 5.57 -46.36 -43.25
CA LEU A 140 4.10 -46.30 -43.36
C LEU A 140 3.39 -47.32 -42.44
N ALA A 141 4.05 -48.42 -42.07
CA ALA A 141 3.47 -49.48 -41.25
C ALA A 141 3.42 -49.13 -39.75
N LEU A 142 4.16 -48.11 -39.30
CA LEU A 142 4.20 -47.65 -37.91
C LEU A 142 3.27 -46.46 -37.62
N GLY A 143 2.39 -46.10 -38.56
CA GLY A 143 1.40 -45.01 -38.48
C GLY A 143 0.40 -45.08 -37.33
N VAL A 144 0.58 -46.00 -36.36
CA VAL A 144 -0.28 -46.16 -35.18
C VAL A 144 0.51 -46.06 -33.85
N ARG A 145 1.85 -45.96 -33.84
CA ARG A 145 2.62 -45.92 -32.56
C ARG A 145 3.38 -44.64 -32.25
N ASN A 146 3.55 -43.71 -33.19
CA ASN A 146 4.22 -42.43 -32.92
C ASN A 146 3.26 -41.29 -32.54
N THR A 147 2.26 -41.60 -31.72
CA THR A 147 1.37 -40.61 -31.08
C THR A 147 2.06 -39.76 -30.00
N HIS A 148 3.39 -39.80 -29.87
CA HIS A 148 4.12 -39.06 -28.85
C HIS A 148 4.92 -37.84 -29.34
N LEU A 149 5.10 -37.61 -30.64
CA LEU A 149 6.06 -36.59 -31.10
C LEU A 149 5.49 -35.18 -31.36
N PHE A 150 4.16 -35.00 -31.31
CA PHE A 150 3.53 -33.68 -31.51
C PHE A 150 2.76 -33.15 -30.31
N ALA A 151 3.06 -33.65 -29.11
CA ALA A 151 2.42 -33.19 -27.88
C ALA A 151 3.39 -32.44 -26.95
N TYR A 152 4.33 -31.66 -27.48
CA TYR A 152 4.66 -30.41 -26.79
C TYR A 152 3.49 -29.45 -26.98
N ARG A 153 2.41 -29.75 -26.26
CA ARG A 153 1.45 -28.75 -25.87
C ARG A 153 2.28 -27.75 -25.08
N MET A 154 2.68 -26.66 -25.74
CA MET A 154 2.96 -25.41 -25.06
C MET A 154 1.81 -25.27 -24.08
N ARG A 155 2.07 -25.60 -22.80
CA ARG A 155 1.17 -25.12 -21.77
C ARG A 155 1.15 -23.62 -22.06
N PRO A 156 -0.03 -23.03 -22.35
CA PRO A 156 -0.10 -21.60 -22.16
C PRO A 156 0.44 -21.45 -20.75
N ALA A 157 1.50 -20.65 -20.58
CA ALA A 157 1.75 -20.11 -19.28
C ALA A 157 0.42 -19.45 -18.96
N GLU A 158 -0.43 -20.14 -18.20
CA GLU A 158 -1.61 -19.57 -17.60
C GLU A 158 -1.03 -18.35 -16.95
N GLY A 159 -1.37 -17.21 -17.52
CA GLY A 159 -1.07 -15.98 -16.87
C GLY A 159 -1.63 -16.17 -15.48
N ASN A 160 -0.77 -16.09 -14.48
CA ASN A 160 -1.16 -15.36 -13.31
C ASN A 160 -1.31 -13.89 -13.73
N ILE A 161 -2.31 -13.66 -14.59
CA ILE A 161 -3.20 -12.52 -14.56
C ILE A 161 -4.03 -12.73 -13.29
N HIS A 162 -3.35 -12.70 -12.14
CA HIS A 162 -3.98 -12.06 -11.02
C HIS A 162 -4.05 -10.61 -11.45
N ASP A 163 -5.20 -10.29 -12.02
CA ASP A 163 -5.83 -8.99 -12.03
C ASP A 163 -5.81 -8.43 -10.58
N ARG A 164 -4.63 -8.05 -10.10
CA ARG A 164 -4.52 -6.94 -9.18
C ARG A 164 -4.53 -5.74 -10.09
N GLY A 165 -5.74 -5.31 -10.39
CA GLY A 165 -6.01 -4.08 -11.10
C GLY A 165 -5.01 -3.02 -10.67
N TYR A 166 -4.43 -2.36 -11.66
CA TYR A 166 -3.77 -1.08 -11.51
C TYR A 166 -4.81 -0.07 -11.04
N GLY A 167 -5.26 -0.23 -9.79
CA GLY A 167 -5.94 0.79 -9.04
C GLY A 167 -4.88 1.84 -8.73
N LEU A 168 -5.19 3.07 -9.10
CA LEU A 168 -4.46 4.32 -8.89
C LEU A 168 -4.21 4.67 -7.40
N ASN A 169 -4.10 3.69 -6.50
CA ASN A 169 -4.28 3.86 -5.06
C ASN A 169 -3.02 3.64 -4.21
N ASP A 170 -1.86 3.34 -4.78
CA ASP A 170 -0.60 3.23 -4.00
C ASP A 170 0.08 4.59 -3.72
N LEU A 171 -0.67 5.69 -3.85
CA LEU A 171 -0.32 7.02 -3.34
C LEU A 171 -0.57 7.16 -1.82
N ARG A 172 -0.34 6.12 -1.02
CA ARG A 172 -0.42 6.24 0.44
C ARG A 172 0.96 6.49 1.02
N LEU A 173 1.22 7.77 1.27
CA LEU A 173 2.26 8.25 2.18
C LEU A 173 2.05 7.59 3.55
N GLY A 174 3.02 6.77 3.95
CA GLY A 174 3.28 6.28 5.29
C GLY A 174 4.75 6.47 5.60
#